data_AF-A0A4R2HFT0-F1
#
_entry.id   AF-A0A4R2HFT0-F1
#
_cell.length_a   1.000
_cell.length_b   1.000
_cell.length_c   1.000
_cell.angle_alpha   90.00
_cell.angle_beta   90.00
_cell.angle_gamma   90.00
#
_symmetry.space_group_name_H-M   'P 1'
#
loop_
_entity.id
_entity.type
_entity.pdbx_description
1 polymer ?
#
loop_
_entity_poly.entity_id
_entity_poly.type
_entity_poly.pdbx_seq_one_letter_code
_entity_poly.pdbx_strand_id
1 'polypeptide(L)'
;MAPRRIEDEYNVTNAVVVGNLLISLLRHSDRVGVACIAQLANVIAPIMTERGGPAWRQPTFHPFAITSRLAAGQVLRLETDSPTVSTANYGDITAVDAVATYDQGKLAVFLVNRSTEGPIEVTVDVSRAGVTTIAEAVTVHDDDRLANNSAEQPDRITPQPNESVRLEDGKLIVTLPAISWTALSCRPTD
;
A
#
# COMPACT_ATOMS: atom_id res chain seq x y z
N MET A 1 -4.31 16.01 33.60
CA MET A 1 -3.84 14.93 32.70
C MET A 1 -4.83 14.79 31.57
N ALA A 2 -4.38 14.71 30.32
CA ALA A 2 -5.28 14.41 29.20
C ALA A 2 -5.58 12.90 29.21
N PRO A 3 -6.85 12.49 29.22
CA PRO A 3 -7.22 11.07 29.16
C PRO A 3 -6.86 10.46 27.80
N ARG A 4 -6.53 9.15 27.78
CA ARG A 4 -6.44 8.37 26.54
C ARG A 4 -7.78 8.46 25.82
N ARG A 5 -7.77 8.90 24.57
CA ARG A 5 -8.98 9.13 23.77
C ARG A 5 -8.72 8.68 22.35
N ILE A 6 -9.55 7.77 21.86
CA ILE A 6 -9.57 7.33 20.46
C ILE A 6 -8.19 6.80 20.02
N GLU A 7 -7.57 6.00 20.88
CA GLU A 7 -6.30 5.31 20.64
C GLU A 7 -6.61 3.94 20.03
N ASP A 8 -7.00 3.94 18.76
CA ASP A 8 -7.36 2.72 18.03
C ASP A 8 -6.11 1.88 17.70
N GLU A 9 -6.22 0.57 17.87
CA GLU A 9 -5.22 -0.39 17.39
C GLU A 9 -5.60 -0.87 15.98
N TYR A 10 -4.72 -0.59 15.02
CA TYR A 10 -4.91 -0.94 13.63
C TYR A 10 -4.22 -2.26 13.30
N ASN A 11 -4.88 -3.05 12.45
CA ASN A 11 -4.39 -4.34 11.97
C ASN A 11 -4.03 -4.31 10.47
N VAL A 12 -3.65 -5.47 9.94
CA VAL A 12 -3.36 -5.68 8.51
C VAL A 12 -4.51 -5.21 7.61
N THR A 13 -5.76 -5.58 7.93
CA THR A 13 -6.93 -5.14 7.16
C THR A 13 -6.98 -3.60 7.09
N ASN A 14 -6.75 -2.90 8.20
CA ASN A 14 -6.73 -1.44 8.22
C ASN A 14 -5.57 -0.86 7.38
N ALA A 15 -4.38 -1.47 7.43
CA ALA A 15 -3.26 -1.06 6.59
C ALA A 15 -3.59 -1.16 5.10
N VAL A 16 -4.20 -2.27 4.67
CA VAL A 16 -4.61 -2.47 3.27
C VAL A 16 -5.66 -1.44 2.86
N VAL A 17 -6.63 -1.13 3.73
CA VAL A 17 -7.64 -0.08 3.48
C VAL A 17 -6.98 1.30 3.36
N VAL A 18 -6.07 1.67 4.27
CA VAL A 18 -5.32 2.94 4.19
C VAL A 18 -4.52 3.01 2.89
N GLY A 19 -3.84 1.94 2.51
CA GLY A 19 -3.16 1.82 1.23
C GLY A 19 -4.10 2.04 0.05
N ASN A 20 -5.31 1.48 0.08
CA ASN A 20 -6.29 1.69 -0.96
C ASN A 20 -6.83 3.13 -1.01
N LEU A 21 -7.05 3.78 0.14
CA LEU A 21 -7.47 5.17 0.19
C LEU A 21 -6.40 6.10 -0.41
N LEU A 22 -5.11 5.82 -0.17
CA LEU A 22 -4.00 6.53 -0.79
C LEU A 22 -3.98 6.35 -2.32
N ILE A 23 -4.26 5.13 -2.80
CA ILE A 23 -4.45 4.85 -4.24
C ILE A 23 -5.55 5.76 -4.82
N SER A 24 -6.70 5.86 -4.15
CA SER A 24 -7.79 6.74 -4.58
C SER A 24 -7.40 8.22 -4.57
N LEU A 25 -6.70 8.69 -3.52
CA LEU A 25 -6.24 10.08 -3.43
C LEU A 25 -5.28 10.44 -4.57
N LEU A 26 -4.31 9.56 -4.88
CA LEU A 26 -3.39 9.75 -6.00
C LEU A 26 -4.14 9.78 -7.33
N ARG A 27 -5.07 8.85 -7.56
CA ARG A 27 -5.89 8.82 -8.78
C ARG A 27 -6.71 10.10 -9.00
N HIS A 28 -7.10 10.78 -7.92
CA HIS A 28 -7.87 12.02 -7.96
C HIS A 28 -7.02 13.27 -7.67
N SER A 29 -5.70 13.19 -7.82
CA SER A 29 -4.77 14.31 -7.60
C SER A 29 -4.97 15.49 -8.57
N ASP A 30 -5.72 15.30 -9.66
CA ASP A 30 -6.19 16.37 -10.55
C ASP A 30 -7.18 17.33 -9.87
N ARG A 31 -7.84 16.89 -8.79
CA ARG A 31 -8.81 17.67 -8.00
C ARG A 31 -8.42 17.81 -6.53
N VAL A 32 -7.78 16.80 -5.96
CA VAL A 32 -7.36 16.77 -4.55
C VAL A 32 -5.96 17.37 -4.42
N GLY A 33 -5.90 18.66 -4.10
CA GLY A 33 -4.62 19.36 -3.93
C GLY A 33 -3.91 19.12 -2.60
N VAL A 34 -4.64 18.72 -1.55
CA VAL A 34 -4.10 18.47 -0.20
C VAL A 34 -4.91 17.35 0.47
N ALA A 35 -4.22 16.45 1.17
CA ALA A 35 -4.81 15.45 2.05
C ALA A 35 -4.02 15.39 3.36
N CYS A 36 -4.72 15.15 4.48
CA CYS A 36 -4.11 15.04 5.80
C CYS A 36 -4.57 13.74 6.47
N ILE A 37 -3.64 12.91 6.92
CA ILE A 37 -3.97 11.75 7.77
C ILE A 37 -4.39 12.26 9.16
N ALA A 38 -5.60 11.91 9.58
CA ALA A 38 -6.14 12.26 10.89
C ALA A 38 -6.01 11.03 11.81
N GLN A 39 -5.16 11.03 12.84
CA GLN A 39 -4.10 12.01 13.16
C GLN A 39 -2.71 11.36 13.08
N LEU A 40 -1.66 12.09 13.49
CA LEU A 40 -0.28 11.64 13.32
C LEU A 40 0.21 10.73 14.44
N ALA A 41 -0.16 10.98 15.70
CA ALA A 41 0.32 10.24 16.85
C ALA A 41 -0.77 9.99 17.92
N ASN A 42 -0.83 8.76 18.44
CA ASN A 42 -1.78 8.20 19.42
C ASN A 42 -3.26 8.21 18.99
N VAL A 43 -3.82 9.38 18.68
CA VAL A 43 -5.24 9.55 18.34
C VAL A 43 -5.46 9.10 16.90
N ILE A 44 -6.14 7.97 16.68
CA ILE A 44 -6.41 7.36 15.35
C ILE A 44 -5.21 7.46 14.42
N ALA A 45 -4.04 7.05 14.91
CA ALA A 45 -2.77 7.44 14.35
C ALA A 45 -1.94 6.27 13.81
N PRO A 46 -1.08 6.49 12.81
CA PRO A 46 -0.10 5.51 12.39
C PRO A 46 1.07 5.34 13.38
N ILE A 47 1.28 6.31 14.28
CA ILE A 47 2.37 6.29 15.28
C ILE A 47 1.75 6.22 16.67
N MET A 48 2.25 5.31 17.49
CA MET A 48 1.85 5.17 18.89
C MET A 48 3.03 5.46 19.79
N THR A 49 2.75 6.00 20.98
CA THR A 49 3.76 6.33 21.99
C THR A 49 3.24 5.98 23.37
N GLU A 50 4.13 5.54 24.24
CA GLU A 50 3.84 5.39 25.66
C GLU A 50 4.58 6.44 26.49
N ARG A 51 3.92 6.97 27.53
CA ARG A 51 4.52 7.98 28.41
C ARG A 51 5.74 7.39 29.13
N GLY A 52 6.92 7.94 28.86
CA GLY A 52 8.18 7.42 29.42
C GLY A 52 8.57 6.05 28.87
N GLY A 53 7.89 5.59 27.84
CA GLY A 53 8.08 4.30 27.19
C GLY A 53 8.41 4.45 25.71
N PRO A 54 8.27 3.37 24.93
CA PRO A 54 8.63 3.35 23.52
C PRO A 54 7.64 4.14 22.65
N ALA A 55 8.06 4.40 21.41
CA ALA A 55 7.19 4.73 20.30
C ALA A 55 7.25 3.61 19.28
N TRP A 56 6.11 3.25 18.68
CA TRP A 56 6.03 2.20 17.68
C TRP A 56 5.12 2.59 16.51
N ARG A 57 5.24 1.82 15.43
CA ARG A 57 4.49 2.01 14.19
C ARG A 57 3.30 1.08 14.21
N GLN A 58 2.12 1.62 13.96
CA GLN A 58 0.95 0.80 13.61
C GLN A 58 1.11 0.27 12.18
N PRO A 59 0.45 -0.85 11.81
CA PRO A 59 0.45 -1.36 10.43
C PRO A 59 0.12 -0.29 9.38
N THR A 60 -0.80 0.63 9.68
CA THR A 60 -1.22 1.74 8.80
C THR A 60 -0.10 2.75 8.51
N PHE A 61 0.96 2.80 9.33
CA PHE A 61 2.15 3.62 9.08
C PHE A 61 2.80 3.27 7.74
N HIS A 62 2.90 1.97 7.44
CA HIS A 62 3.76 1.52 6.35
C HIS A 62 3.26 1.92 4.96
N PRO A 63 1.97 1.70 4.60
CA PRO A 63 1.44 2.19 3.33
C PRO A 63 1.57 3.70 3.19
N PHE A 64 1.32 4.46 4.26
CA PHE A 64 1.46 5.92 4.25
C PHE A 64 2.90 6.36 4.00
N ALA A 65 3.85 5.86 4.80
CA ALA A 65 5.26 6.25 4.72
C ALA A 65 5.89 5.85 3.38
N ILE A 66 5.59 4.65 2.87
CA ILE A 66 6.13 4.18 1.59
C ILE A 66 5.50 4.94 0.42
N THR A 67 4.18 5.14 0.42
CA THR A 67 3.52 5.94 -0.63
C THR A 67 4.07 7.36 -0.65
N SER A 68 4.22 8.00 0.50
CA SER A 68 4.79 9.36 0.60
C SER A 68 6.24 9.46 0.10
N ARG A 69 7.01 8.37 0.19
CA ARG A 69 8.41 8.32 -0.26
C ARG A 69 8.54 8.01 -1.75
N LEU A 70 7.69 7.11 -2.27
CA LEU A 70 7.79 6.59 -3.63
C LEU A 70 6.96 7.35 -4.66
N ALA A 71 5.79 7.88 -4.26
CA ALA A 71 4.90 8.57 -5.19
C ALA A 71 5.46 9.95 -5.53
N ALA A 72 5.80 10.17 -6.79
CA ALA A 72 6.38 11.42 -7.27
C ALA A 72 6.01 11.67 -8.75
N GLY A 73 6.05 12.93 -9.16
CA GLY A 73 5.81 13.34 -10.55
C GLY A 73 4.35 13.19 -10.97
N GLN A 74 4.13 12.55 -12.12
CA GLN A 74 2.81 12.45 -12.74
C GLN A 74 2.12 11.15 -12.34
N VAL A 75 0.84 11.23 -11.97
CA VAL A 75 -0.02 10.04 -11.83
C VAL A 75 -0.42 9.55 -13.21
N LEU A 76 -0.21 8.26 -13.46
CA LEU A 76 -0.55 7.63 -14.73
C LEU A 76 -2.01 7.14 -14.72
N ARG A 77 -2.69 7.32 -15.85
CA ARG A 77 -3.99 6.67 -16.08
C ARG A 77 -3.73 5.20 -16.41
N LEU A 78 -4.23 4.31 -15.56
CA LEU A 78 -4.16 2.87 -15.76
C LEU A 78 -5.45 2.36 -16.39
N GLU A 79 -5.31 1.36 -17.27
CA GLU A 79 -6.41 0.50 -17.70
C GLU A 79 -6.23 -0.83 -16.98
N THR A 80 -7.18 -1.19 -16.12
CA THR A 80 -7.08 -2.35 -15.25
C THR A 80 -8.15 -3.36 -15.62
N ASP A 81 -7.73 -4.58 -15.92
CA ASP A 81 -8.58 -5.76 -16.00
C ASP A 81 -8.33 -6.61 -14.74
N SER A 82 -9.39 -6.96 -14.02
CA SER A 82 -9.31 -7.61 -12.72
C SER A 82 -10.54 -8.49 -12.51
N PRO A 83 -10.40 -9.65 -11.84
CA PRO A 83 -11.53 -10.36 -11.27
C PRO A 83 -12.39 -9.44 -10.39
N THR A 84 -13.66 -9.78 -10.22
CA THR A 84 -14.58 -9.07 -9.33
C THR A 84 -14.73 -9.79 -8.00
N VAL A 85 -15.05 -9.02 -6.95
CA VAL A 85 -15.47 -9.52 -5.64
C VAL A 85 -16.80 -8.85 -5.27
N SER A 86 -17.75 -9.65 -4.79
CA SER A 86 -19.06 -9.14 -4.35
C SER A 86 -18.98 -8.58 -2.94
N THR A 87 -19.61 -7.43 -2.73
CA THR A 87 -19.71 -6.78 -1.42
C THR A 87 -21.16 -6.54 -1.04
N ALA A 88 -21.46 -6.60 0.25
CA ALA A 88 -22.82 -6.39 0.74
C ALA A 88 -23.38 -4.98 0.44
N ASN A 89 -22.51 -3.96 0.47
CA ASN A 89 -22.93 -2.56 0.37
C ASN A 89 -22.69 -1.91 -1.00
N TYR A 90 -21.78 -2.45 -1.82
CA TYR A 90 -21.34 -1.80 -3.07
C TYR A 90 -21.49 -2.70 -4.31
N GLY A 91 -22.09 -3.89 -4.16
CA GLY A 91 -22.18 -4.86 -5.25
C GLY A 91 -20.82 -5.41 -5.65
N ASP A 92 -20.66 -5.74 -6.93
CA ASP A 92 -19.42 -6.27 -7.48
C ASP A 92 -18.41 -5.16 -7.74
N ILE A 93 -17.21 -5.29 -7.16
CA ILE A 93 -16.09 -4.37 -7.34
C ILE A 93 -14.87 -5.10 -7.89
N THR A 94 -13.89 -4.38 -8.44
CA THR A 94 -12.61 -5.00 -8.81
C THR A 94 -11.87 -5.50 -7.58
N ALA A 95 -11.34 -6.72 -7.68
CA ALA A 95 -10.51 -7.34 -6.66
C ALA A 95 -9.16 -6.60 -6.51
N VAL A 96 -8.55 -6.20 -7.62
CA VAL A 96 -7.32 -5.42 -7.64
C VAL A 96 -7.64 -3.94 -7.82
N ASP A 97 -7.00 -3.10 -7.03
CA ASP A 97 -6.96 -1.66 -7.24
C ASP A 97 -5.53 -1.16 -7.36
N ALA A 98 -5.29 -0.19 -8.23
CA ALA A 98 -3.94 0.21 -8.62
C ALA A 98 -3.80 1.70 -8.93
N VAL A 99 -2.64 2.27 -8.62
CA VAL A 99 -2.19 3.55 -9.19
C VAL A 99 -0.70 3.47 -9.46
N ALA A 100 -0.25 4.20 -10.48
CA ALA A 100 1.18 4.35 -10.75
C ALA A 100 1.55 5.82 -10.87
N THR A 101 2.77 6.14 -10.47
CA THR A 101 3.36 7.46 -10.65
C THR A 101 4.66 7.36 -11.43
N TYR A 102 4.96 8.36 -12.25
CA TYR A 102 6.16 8.43 -13.05
C TYR A 102 6.86 9.78 -12.89
N ASP A 103 8.15 9.72 -12.58
CA ASP A 103 9.02 10.90 -12.47
C ASP A 103 10.40 10.58 -13.04
N GLN A 104 10.73 11.20 -14.18
CA GLN A 104 12.07 11.13 -14.79
C GLN A 104 12.64 9.71 -14.91
N GLY A 105 11.87 8.77 -15.45
CA GLY A 105 12.28 7.35 -15.59
C GLY A 105 11.97 6.47 -14.38
N LYS A 106 11.66 7.05 -13.22
CA LYS A 106 11.28 6.30 -12.02
C LYS A 106 9.78 6.02 -12.05
N LEU A 107 9.42 4.75 -12.04
CA LEU A 107 8.05 4.27 -11.94
C LEU A 107 7.80 3.75 -10.54
N ALA A 108 6.74 4.21 -9.88
CA ALA A 108 6.20 3.57 -8.69
C ALA A 108 4.81 3.01 -8.99
N VAL A 109 4.52 1.79 -8.55
CA VAL A 109 3.22 1.14 -8.72
C VAL A 109 2.73 0.68 -7.35
N PHE A 110 1.52 1.08 -6.99
CA PHE A 110 0.86 0.70 -5.74
C PHE A 110 -0.35 -0.16 -6.08
N LEU A 111 -0.45 -1.32 -5.43
CA LEU A 111 -1.43 -2.35 -5.72
C LEU A 111 -2.10 -2.78 -4.43
N VAL A 112 -3.40 -3.06 -4.49
CA VAL A 112 -4.16 -3.71 -3.41
C VAL A 112 -4.86 -4.93 -3.97
N ASN A 113 -4.80 -6.06 -3.27
CA ASN A 113 -5.72 -7.17 -3.45
C ASN A 113 -6.78 -7.13 -2.34
N ARG A 114 -8.02 -6.82 -2.72
CA ARG A 114 -9.21 -6.78 -1.85
C ARG A 114 -9.84 -8.16 -1.64
N SER A 115 -9.47 -9.14 -2.44
CA SER A 115 -10.00 -10.50 -2.30
C SER A 115 -9.59 -11.09 -0.96
N THR A 116 -10.53 -11.81 -0.34
CA THR A 116 -10.31 -12.59 0.87
C THR A 116 -10.08 -14.07 0.57
N GLU A 117 -10.16 -14.48 -0.70
CA GLU A 117 -10.19 -15.90 -1.10
C GLU A 117 -8.82 -16.44 -1.51
N GLY A 118 -7.94 -15.59 -2.07
CA GLY A 118 -6.65 -16.07 -2.53
C GLY A 118 -5.76 -15.03 -3.21
N PRO A 119 -4.54 -15.43 -3.58
CA PRO A 119 -3.60 -14.57 -4.27
C PRO A 119 -4.04 -14.26 -5.70
N ILE A 120 -3.63 -13.10 -6.21
CA ILE A 120 -3.84 -12.67 -7.60
C ILE A 120 -2.49 -12.32 -8.21
N GLU A 121 -2.12 -12.96 -9.32
CA GLU A 121 -0.98 -12.52 -10.12
C GLU A 121 -1.39 -11.32 -11.00
N VAL A 122 -0.63 -10.24 -10.90
CA VAL A 122 -0.83 -9.00 -11.66
C VAL A 122 0.33 -8.83 -12.63
N THR A 123 -0.02 -8.52 -13.87
CA THR A 123 0.94 -8.13 -14.91
C THR A 123 0.74 -6.66 -15.26
N VAL A 124 1.81 -5.88 -15.22
CA VAL A 124 1.85 -4.47 -15.60
C VAL A 124 2.73 -4.33 -16.84
N ASP A 125 2.16 -3.85 -17.94
CA ASP A 125 2.95 -3.49 -19.13
C ASP A 125 3.74 -2.21 -18.85
N VAL A 126 5.06 -2.35 -18.79
CA VAL A 126 6.02 -1.26 -18.55
C VAL A 126 6.93 -1.03 -19.76
N SER A 127 6.60 -1.61 -20.92
CA SER A 127 7.41 -1.53 -22.15
C SER A 127 7.68 -0.09 -22.61
N ARG A 128 6.76 0.83 -22.28
CA ARG A 128 6.87 2.26 -22.61
C ARG A 128 7.45 3.13 -21.49
N ALA A 129 7.69 2.56 -20.30
CA ALA A 129 8.19 3.31 -19.15
C ALA A 129 9.73 3.45 -19.15
N GLY A 130 10.44 2.66 -19.97
CA GLY A 130 11.91 2.67 -20.02
C GLY A 130 12.58 2.12 -18.76
N VAL A 131 11.84 1.37 -17.94
CA VAL A 131 12.35 0.75 -16.72
C VAL A 131 12.99 -0.60 -17.03
N THR A 132 14.14 -0.85 -16.43
CA THR A 132 14.93 -2.09 -16.65
C THR A 132 15.37 -2.73 -15.34
N THR A 133 15.11 -2.09 -14.20
CA THR A 133 15.51 -2.58 -12.89
C THR A 133 14.39 -2.38 -11.88
N ILE A 134 14.07 -3.44 -11.13
CA ILE A 134 13.21 -3.36 -9.94
C ILE A 134 14.09 -2.89 -8.78
N ALA A 135 13.80 -1.70 -8.26
CA ALA A 135 14.56 -1.09 -7.16
C ALA A 135 13.98 -1.45 -5.79
N GLU A 136 12.66 -1.67 -5.70
CA GLU A 136 11.98 -2.08 -4.47
C GLU A 136 10.71 -2.83 -4.82
N ALA A 137 10.40 -3.88 -4.04
CA ALA A 137 9.12 -4.55 -4.07
C ALA A 137 8.79 -5.04 -2.67
N VAL A 138 7.77 -4.46 -2.06
CA VAL A 138 7.37 -4.77 -0.68
C VAL A 138 5.88 -4.97 -0.56
N THR A 139 5.47 -5.90 0.29
CA THR A 139 4.08 -6.26 0.55
C THR A 139 3.79 -6.18 2.04
N VAL A 140 2.67 -5.55 2.39
CA VAL A 140 2.02 -5.68 3.70
C VAL A 140 0.90 -6.72 3.55
N HIS A 141 1.08 -7.85 4.24
CA HIS A 141 0.16 -8.98 4.29
C HIS A 141 0.48 -9.83 5.53
N ASP A 142 -0.53 -10.51 6.06
CA ASP A 142 -0.39 -11.58 7.05
C ASP A 142 -1.57 -12.55 6.87
N ASP A 143 -1.36 -13.84 7.19
CA ASP A 143 -2.44 -14.83 7.19
C ASP A 143 -3.53 -14.46 8.22
N ASP A 144 -3.14 -13.85 9.34
CA ASP A 144 -4.08 -13.22 10.27
C ASP A 144 -4.32 -11.76 9.88
N ARG A 145 -5.42 -11.51 9.16
CA ARG A 145 -5.83 -10.16 8.75
C ARG A 145 -6.11 -9.20 9.92
N LEU A 146 -6.24 -9.71 11.14
CA LEU A 146 -6.46 -8.94 12.36
C LEU A 146 -5.18 -8.74 13.19
N ALA A 147 -4.04 -9.27 12.75
CA ALA A 147 -2.76 -9.07 13.41
C ALA A 147 -2.35 -7.58 13.40
N ASN A 148 -1.78 -7.12 14.52
CA ASN A 148 -1.40 -5.74 14.77
C ASN A 148 0.02 -5.63 15.37
N ASN A 149 0.46 -4.38 15.61
CA ASN A 149 1.69 -4.08 16.33
C ASN A 149 1.37 -3.50 17.70
N SER A 150 2.13 -3.88 18.72
CA SER A 150 2.01 -3.36 20.09
C SER A 150 3.34 -2.77 20.58
N ALA A 151 3.36 -2.20 21.79
CA ALA A 151 4.61 -1.74 22.41
C ALA A 151 5.60 -2.90 22.64
N GLU A 152 5.10 -4.09 22.95
CA GLU A 152 5.88 -5.31 23.19
C GLU A 152 6.32 -6.00 21.89
N GLN A 153 5.52 -5.88 20.83
CA GLN A 153 5.81 -6.43 19.50
C GLN A 153 5.65 -5.34 18.42
N PRO A 154 6.56 -4.33 18.39
CA PRO A 154 6.39 -3.14 17.56
C PRO A 154 6.52 -3.40 16.06
N ASP A 155 7.14 -4.54 15.69
CA ASP A 155 7.47 -4.89 14.31
C ASP A 155 6.84 -6.23 13.86
N ARG A 156 5.75 -6.69 14.51
CA ARG A 156 5.06 -7.94 14.15
C ARG A 156 4.52 -7.90 12.71
N ILE A 157 4.02 -6.74 12.30
CA ILE A 157 3.52 -6.42 10.97
C ILE A 157 4.40 -5.32 10.40
N THR A 158 5.25 -5.73 9.47
CA THR A 158 6.12 -4.86 8.68
C THR A 158 6.08 -5.29 7.22
N PRO A 159 6.29 -4.37 6.26
CA PRO A 159 6.40 -4.72 4.85
C PRO A 159 7.52 -5.74 4.64
N GLN A 160 7.20 -6.85 3.98
CA GLN A 160 8.16 -7.87 3.60
C GLN A 160 8.52 -7.73 2.13
N PRO A 161 9.76 -8.07 1.72
CA PRO A 161 10.09 -8.19 0.30
C PRO A 161 9.10 -9.08 -0.45
N ASN A 162 8.64 -8.64 -1.62
CA ASN A 162 7.80 -9.48 -2.49
C ASN A 162 8.66 -10.21 -3.51
N GLU A 163 9.12 -11.40 -3.13
CA GLU A 163 10.03 -12.24 -3.94
C GLU A 163 9.40 -12.77 -5.24
N SER A 164 8.08 -12.63 -5.43
CA SER A 164 7.42 -13.04 -6.68
C SER A 164 7.59 -12.02 -7.82
N VAL A 165 8.07 -10.81 -7.50
CA VAL A 165 8.24 -9.75 -8.49
C VAL A 165 9.28 -10.13 -9.53
N ARG A 166 8.96 -9.92 -10.80
CA ARG A 166 9.89 -10.10 -11.92
C ARG A 166 9.62 -9.11 -13.03
N LEU A 167 10.67 -8.74 -13.76
CA LEU A 167 10.62 -7.84 -14.90
C LEU A 167 11.16 -8.58 -16.12
N GLU A 168 10.27 -8.96 -17.03
CA GLU A 168 10.57 -9.82 -18.17
C GLU A 168 9.81 -9.29 -19.40
N ASP A 169 10.49 -9.15 -20.54
CA ASP A 169 9.89 -8.74 -21.82
C ASP A 169 8.99 -7.49 -21.75
N GLY A 170 9.42 -6.48 -20.98
CA GLY A 170 8.66 -5.23 -20.79
C GLY A 170 7.44 -5.37 -19.89
N LYS A 171 7.33 -6.46 -19.13
CA LYS A 171 6.23 -6.72 -18.20
C LYS A 171 6.76 -6.86 -16.78
N LEU A 172 6.18 -6.10 -15.85
CA LEU A 172 6.37 -6.25 -14.42
C LEU A 172 5.28 -7.19 -13.89
N ILE A 173 5.67 -8.35 -13.39
CA ILE A 173 4.75 -9.38 -12.91
C ILE A 173 4.94 -9.56 -11.41
N VAL A 174 3.86 -9.60 -10.64
CA VAL A 174 3.90 -9.77 -9.17
C VAL A 174 2.67 -10.52 -8.68
N THR A 175 2.83 -11.36 -7.66
CA THR A 175 1.72 -12.00 -6.95
C THR A 175 1.34 -11.21 -5.72
N LEU A 176 0.05 -10.91 -5.59
CA LEU A 176 -0.55 -10.20 -4.47
C LEU A 176 -1.33 -11.21 -3.60
N PRO A 177 -0.88 -11.53 -2.38
CA PRO A 177 -1.66 -12.37 -1.45
C PRO A 177 -3.07 -11.80 -1.20
N ALA A 178 -3.98 -12.62 -0.67
CA ALA A 178 -5.29 -12.14 -0.23
C ALA A 178 -5.11 -11.04 0.82
N ILE A 179 -5.96 -10.00 0.79
CA ILE A 179 -5.90 -8.87 1.74
C ILE A 179 -4.47 -8.33 1.84
N SER A 180 -3.97 -7.75 0.75
CA SER A 180 -2.60 -7.25 0.69
C SER A 180 -2.51 -5.87 0.06
N TRP A 181 -1.48 -5.14 0.46
CA TRP A 181 -1.04 -3.91 -0.18
C TRP A 181 0.41 -4.10 -0.60
N THR A 182 0.74 -3.78 -1.86
CA THR A 182 2.08 -3.93 -2.43
C THR A 182 2.52 -2.61 -3.05
N ALA A 183 3.79 -2.24 -2.82
CA ALA A 183 4.45 -1.13 -3.50
C ALA A 183 5.66 -1.66 -4.26
N LEU A 184 5.76 -1.23 -5.52
CA LEU A 184 6.86 -1.54 -6.42
C LEU A 184 7.50 -0.21 -6.85
N SER A 185 8.82 -0.18 -6.95
CA SER A 185 9.53 0.89 -7.63
C SER A 185 10.51 0.33 -8.65
N CYS A 186 10.50 0.92 -9.84
CA CYS A 186 11.36 0.55 -10.95
C CYS A 186 12.07 1.78 -11.50
N ARG A 187 13.23 1.58 -12.09
CA ARG A 187 14.08 2.63 -12.65
C ARG A 187 14.84 2.12 -13.87
N PRO A 188 15.42 3.01 -14.70
CA PRO A 188 16.43 2.62 -15.67
C PRO A 188 17.68 2.10 -14.94
N THR A 189 18.46 1.29 -15.63
CA THR A 189 19.81 0.91 -15.19
C THR A 189 20.69 2.15 -15.19
N ASP A 190 21.53 2.29 -14.15
CA ASP A 190 22.49 3.40 -14.02
C ASP A 190 23.55 3.38 -15.14
#